data_AF-A0A7K2P0E5-F1
#
_entry.id   AF-A0A7K2P0E5-F1
#
_cell.length_a   1.000
_cell.length_b   1.000
_cell.length_c   1.000
_cell.angle_alpha   90.00
_cell.angle_beta   90.00
_cell.angle_gamma   90.00
#
_symmetry.space_group_name_H-M   'P 1'
#
loop_
_entity.id
_entity.type
_entity.pdbx_description
1 polymer ?
#
loop_
_entity_poly.entity_id
_entity_poly.type
_entity_poly.pdbx_seq_one_letter_code
_entity_poly.pdbx_strand_id
1 'polypeptide(L)'
;MDEVEVVVAHSERATLRVGDVFLKVDTDRARIDVEIEAMSRVPVPTPQVLWHKPPVLAITAVPGTTLGRLGGPSTGSPAGWAA
;
A
#
# COMPACT_ATOMS: atom_id res chain seq x y z
N MET A 1 -17.37 7.92 10.51
CA MET A 1 -16.30 7.24 11.26
C MET A 1 -15.55 6.43 10.24
N ASP A 2 -14.24 6.56 10.17
CA ASP A 2 -13.46 5.84 9.17
C ASP A 2 -13.48 4.35 9.49
N GLU A 3 -14.01 3.56 8.56
CA GLU A 3 -14.04 2.10 8.70
C GLU A 3 -12.62 1.54 8.62
N VAL A 4 -12.36 0.53 9.45
CA VAL A 4 -11.11 -0.23 9.42
C VAL A 4 -11.31 -1.43 8.50
N GLU A 5 -10.67 -1.42 7.35
CA GLU A 5 -10.69 -2.52 6.38
C GLU A 5 -9.42 -3.35 6.51
N VAL A 6 -9.55 -4.68 6.60
CA VAL A 6 -8.42 -5.61 6.48
C VAL A 6 -8.23 -5.93 5.01
N VAL A 7 -7.21 -5.33 4.40
CA VAL A 7 -6.92 -5.49 2.95
C VAL A 7 -6.30 -6.86 2.69
N VAL A 8 -5.30 -7.23 3.50
CA VAL A 8 -4.63 -8.54 3.48
C VAL A 8 -4.25 -8.90 4.91
N ALA A 9 -4.43 -10.16 5.30
CA ALA A 9 -3.92 -10.68 6.55
C ALA A 9 -3.49 -12.14 6.39
N HIS A 10 -2.30 -12.46 6.87
CA HIS A 10 -1.81 -13.82 7.06
C HIS A 10 -0.81 -13.87 8.22
N SER A 11 -0.24 -15.05 8.49
CA SER A 11 0.58 -15.30 9.67
C SER A 11 1.86 -14.45 9.76
N GLU A 12 2.39 -13.96 8.65
CA GLU A 12 3.61 -13.15 8.65
C GLU A 12 3.34 -11.66 8.75
N ARG A 13 2.26 -11.17 8.12
CA ARG A 13 2.00 -9.73 7.98
C ARG A 13 0.54 -9.43 7.69
N ALA A 14 0.16 -8.19 7.92
CA ALA A 14 -1.16 -7.68 7.61
C ALA A 14 -1.09 -6.25 7.06
N THR A 15 -2.07 -5.87 6.25
CA THR A 15 -2.30 -4.50 5.80
C THR A 15 -3.72 -4.09 6.15
N LEU A 16 -3.87 -3.01 6.91
CA LEU A 16 -5.15 -2.39 7.20
C LEU A 16 -5.28 -1.09 6.42
N ARG A 17 -6.51 -0.72 6.09
CA ARG A 17 -6.86 0.61 5.58
C ARG A 17 -7.81 1.29 6.55
N VAL A 18 -7.53 2.55 6.86
CA VAL A 18 -8.39 3.42 7.68
C VAL A 18 -8.52 4.75 6.94
N GLY A 19 -9.65 4.96 6.27
CA GLY A 19 -9.82 6.09 5.35
C GLY A 19 -8.77 6.06 4.23
N ASP A 20 -7.91 7.08 4.18
CA ASP A 20 -6.82 7.21 3.19
C ASP A 20 -5.44 6.83 3.74
N VAL A 21 -5.40 6.18 4.90
CA VAL A 21 -4.16 5.67 5.53
C VAL A 21 -4.11 4.16 5.41
N PHE A 22 -2.94 3.64 5.01
CA PHE A 22 -2.63 2.22 5.06
C PHE A 22 -1.63 1.94 6.19
N LEU A 23 -1.93 0.92 6.99
CA LEU A 23 -1.05 0.43 8.05
C LEU A 23 -0.51 -0.94 7.64
N LYS A 24 0.80 -1.01 7.41
CA LYS A 24 1.51 -2.27 7.13
C LYS A 24 2.12 -2.78 8.43
N VAL A 25 1.72 -3.97 8.84
CA VAL A 25 2.24 -4.66 10.03
C VAL A 25 3.12 -5.80 9.58
N ASP A 26 4.43 -5.70 9.83
CA ASP A 26 5.41 -6.75 9.52
C ASP A 26 6.44 -6.80 10.67
N THR A 27 6.65 -7.97 11.25
CA THR A 27 7.58 -8.15 12.37
C THR A 27 9.04 -8.17 11.90
N ASP A 28 9.28 -8.41 10.61
CA ASP A 28 10.61 -8.30 10.00
C ASP A 28 10.86 -6.86 9.56
N ARG A 29 11.52 -6.11 10.46
CA ARG A 29 11.87 -4.70 10.24
C ARG A 29 12.66 -4.46 8.95
N ALA A 30 13.53 -5.40 8.54
CA ALA A 30 14.37 -5.20 7.37
C ALA A 30 13.54 -5.11 6.09
N ARG A 31 12.39 -5.81 6.02
CA ARG A 31 11.47 -5.75 4.86
C ARG A 31 10.83 -4.37 4.72
N ILE A 32 10.39 -3.79 5.84
CA ILE A 32 9.80 -2.44 5.87
C ILE A 32 10.86 -1.39 5.52
N ASP A 33 12.07 -1.50 6.07
CA ASP A 33 13.15 -0.53 5.81
C ASP A 33 13.53 -0.53 4.31
N VAL A 34 13.63 -1.70 3.68
CA VAL A 34 13.86 -1.83 2.21
C VAL A 34 12.72 -1.21 1.40
N GLU A 35 11.47 -1.39 1.83
CA GLU A 35 10.32 -0.81 1.13
C GLU A 35 10.34 0.72 1.18
N ILE A 36 10.66 1.32 2.35
CA ILE A 36 10.80 2.77 2.50
C ILE A 36 11.92 3.30 1.61
N GLU A 37 13.08 2.62 1.59
CA GLU A 37 14.21 3.00 0.73
C GLU A 37 13.82 2.94 -0.75
N ALA A 38 13.13 1.88 -1.18
CA ALA A 38 12.68 1.72 -2.55
C ALA A 38 11.71 2.84 -2.96
N MET A 39 10.71 3.15 -2.12
CA MET A 39 9.76 4.23 -2.38
C MET A 39 10.47 5.59 -2.56
N SER A 40 11.57 5.83 -1.85
CA SER A 40 12.32 7.09 -1.94
C SER A 40 13.14 7.26 -3.23
N ARG A 41 13.31 6.21 -4.04
CA ARG A 41 14.26 6.17 -5.17
C ARG A 41 13.62 6.06 -6.55
N VAL A 42 12.34 5.73 -6.64
CA VAL A 42 11.70 5.42 -7.92
C VAL A 42 11.12 6.67 -8.59
N PRO A 43 11.17 6.79 -9.93
CA PRO A 43 10.67 7.96 -10.65
C PRO A 43 9.15 7.88 -10.92
N VAL A 44 8.39 7.36 -9.96
CA VAL A 44 6.92 7.23 -10.04
C VAL A 44 6.29 7.70 -8.74
N PRO A 45 5.03 8.15 -8.74
CA PRO A 45 4.34 8.50 -7.50
C PRO A 45 4.31 7.32 -6.53
N THR A 46 4.78 7.54 -5.30
CA THR A 46 4.72 6.57 -4.21
C THR A 46 3.89 7.13 -3.04
N PRO A 47 3.40 6.26 -2.15
CA PRO A 47 2.85 6.69 -0.87
C PRO A 47 3.83 7.59 -0.11
N GLN A 48 3.30 8.55 0.65
CA GLN A 48 4.10 9.27 1.66
C GLN A 48 4.14 8.46 2.95
N VAL A 49 5.32 8.37 3.57
CA VAL A 49 5.47 7.80 4.92
C VAL A 49 4.97 8.82 5.94
N LEU A 50 3.92 8.46 6.67
CA LEU A 50 3.37 9.29 7.75
C LEU A 50 4.15 9.08 9.04
N TRP A 51 4.44 7.82 9.37
CA TRP A 51 5.30 7.42 10.47
C TRP A 51 5.74 5.96 10.31
N HIS A 52 6.87 5.62 10.90
CA HIS A 52 7.34 4.25 11.02
C HIS A 52 7.67 3.98 12.49
N LYS A 53 6.93 3.06 13.11
CA LYS A 53 7.17 2.58 14.48
C LYS A 53 7.07 1.05 14.43
N PRO A 54 8.20 0.32 14.35
CA PRO A 54 8.19 -1.13 14.25
C PRO A 54 7.26 -1.78 15.29
N PRO A 55 6.42 -2.75 14.90
CA PRO A 55 6.38 -3.42 13.59
C PRO A 55 5.48 -2.75 12.52
N VAL A 56 5.08 -1.50 12.73
CA VAL A 56 4.05 -0.85 11.91
C VAL A 56 4.60 0.34 11.11
N LEU A 57 4.31 0.34 9.83
CA LEU A 57 4.53 1.46 8.91
C LEU A 57 3.16 2.04 8.51
N ALA A 58 2.99 3.35 8.66
CA ALA A 58 1.83 4.07 8.15
C ALA A 58 2.20 4.90 6.92
N ILE A 59 1.39 4.74 5.87
CA ILE A 59 1.56 5.44 4.59
C ILE A 59 0.23 5.99 4.09
N THR A 60 0.30 7.02 3.25
CA THR A 60 -0.88 7.53 2.54
C THR A 60 -1.37 6.56 1.47
N ALA A 61 -2.62 6.70 1.03
CA ALA A 61 -3.05 6.18 -0.25
C ALA A 61 -2.20 6.77 -1.39
N VAL A 62 -1.95 5.97 -2.43
CA VAL A 62 -1.35 6.49 -3.67
C VAL A 62 -2.42 7.22 -4.47
N PRO A 63 -2.19 8.45 -4.94
CA PRO A 63 -3.11 9.13 -5.85
C PRO A 63 -3.27 8.35 -7.16
N GLY A 64 -4.51 8.17 -7.61
CA GLY A 64 -4.80 7.52 -8.89
C GLY A 64 -6.10 6.73 -8.86
N THR A 65 -6.36 6.03 -9.96
CA THR A 65 -7.56 5.20 -10.13
C THR A 65 -7.14 3.76 -10.34
N THR A 66 -7.68 2.85 -9.53
CA THR A 66 -7.47 1.41 -9.71
C THR A 66 -7.97 0.96 -11.08
N LEU A 67 -7.07 0.42 -11.91
CA LEU A 67 -7.40 -0.11 -13.23
C LEU A 67 -8.01 -1.53 -13.20
N GLY A 68 -7.85 -2.26 -12.10
CA GLY A 68 -8.43 -3.59 -11.95
C GLY A 68 -8.20 -4.16 -10.56
N ARG A 69 -8.92 -5.24 -10.23
CA ARG A 69 -8.78 -5.97 -8.97
C ARG A 69 -8.40 -7.41 -9.27
N LEU A 70 -7.52 -7.97 -8.44
CA LEU A 70 -7.10 -9.37 -8.57
C LEU A 70 -8.32 -10.29 -8.41
N GLY A 71 -8.47 -11.27 -9.32
CA GLY A 71 -9.58 -12.22 -9.31
C GLY A 71 -10.92 -11.66 -9.83
N GLY A 72 -10.96 -10.41 -10.27
CA GLY A 72 -12.15 -9.78 -10.89
C GLY A 72 -11.94 -9.46 -12.38
N PRO A 73 -13.02 -9.04 -13.08
CA PRO A 73 -12.90 -8.54 -14.45
C PRO A 73 -12.03 -7.27 -14.49
N SER A 74 -11.24 -7.12 -15.56
CA SER A 74 -10.48 -5.89 -15.79
C SER A 74 -11.45 -4.73 -16.08
N THR A 75 -11.38 -3.67 -15.28
CA THR A 75 -12.19 -2.46 -15.46
C THR A 75 -11.44 -1.33 -16.19
N GLY A 76 -10.13 -1.47 -16.34
CA GLY A 76 -9.26 -0.49 -17.00
C GLY A 76 -9.28 -0.66 -18.52
N SER A 77 -9.21 0.47 -19.23
CA SER A 77 -9.06 0.48 -20.69
C SER A 77 -7.64 0.06 -21.09
N PRO A 78 -7.44 -0.47 -22.31
CA PRO A 78 -6.10 -0.78 -22.82
C PRO A 78 -5.14 0.42 -22.76
N ALA A 79 -5.63 1.64 -23.02
CA ALA A 79 -4.82 2.85 -22.94
C ALA A 79 -4.38 3.17 -21.51
N GLY A 80 -5.21 2.88 -20.49
CA GLY A 80 -4.83 3.06 -19.09
C GLY A 80 -3.70 2.14 -18.65
N TRP A 81 -3.61 0.94 -19.21
CA TRP A 81 -2.54 -0.02 -18.93
C TRP A 81 -1.21 0.28 -19.65
N ALA A 82 -1.25 1.09 -20.72
CA ALA A 82 -0.08 1.43 -21.53
C ALA A 82 0.68 2.68 -21.04
N ALA A 83 0.15 3.37 -20.02
CA ALA A 83 0.68 4.61 -19.47
C ALA A 83 1.90 4.40 -18.57
#